data_AF-A0A7K3S578-F1
#
_entry.id   AF-A0A7K3S578-F1
#
_cell.length_a   1.000
_cell.length_b   1.000
_cell.length_c   1.000
_cell.angle_alpha   90.00
_cell.angle_beta   90.00
_cell.angle_gamma   90.00
#
_symmetry.space_group_name_H-M   'P 1'
#
loop_
_entity.id
_entity.type
_entity.pdbx_description
1 polymer ?
#
loop_
_entity_poly.entity_id
_entity_poly.type
_entity_poly.pdbx_seq_one_letter_code
_entity_poly.pdbx_strand_id
1 'polypeptide(L)'
;PEPVWNVELRLPGGPDLGGVDAYWPDHAVAVELDSRAPRHAVHGVPGRRGGRGKEDPQWSAYAAKREHLERLGITVVHLTPRKLREALDQQATVVRTALMAAADREPAAYVMVLPR
;
A
#
# COMPACT_ATOMS: atom_id res chain seq x y z
N PRO A 1 -9.05 13.29 9.10
CA PRO A 1 -8.45 14.12 8.03
C PRO A 1 -8.90 13.58 6.67
N GLU A 2 -9.10 14.44 5.67
CA GLU A 2 -9.48 14.01 4.32
C GLU A 2 -8.24 13.58 3.52
N PRO A 3 -8.24 12.40 2.87
CA PRO A 3 -7.16 12.02 1.98
C PRO A 3 -7.29 12.68 0.62
N VAL A 4 -6.16 12.74 -0.10
CA VAL A 4 -6.17 12.82 -1.56
C VAL A 4 -6.31 11.40 -2.12
N TRP A 5 -7.23 11.21 -3.07
CA TRP A 5 -7.58 9.91 -3.63
C TRP A 5 -6.90 9.69 -4.98
N ASN A 6 -6.51 8.44 -5.25
CA ASN A 6 -5.96 7.99 -6.52
C ASN A 6 -4.88 8.94 -7.05
N VAL A 7 -3.76 8.99 -6.35
CA VAL A 7 -2.66 9.90 -6.68
C VAL A 7 -1.40 9.12 -7.00
N GLU A 8 -0.53 9.73 -7.81
CA GLU A 8 0.84 9.30 -8.01
C GLU A 8 1.76 10.09 -7.07
N LEU A 9 2.64 9.39 -6.34
CA LEU A 9 3.64 10.01 -5.48
C LEU A 9 4.98 10.10 -6.22
N ARG A 10 5.67 11.23 -6.08
CA ARG A 10 6.94 11.45 -6.77
C ARG A 10 7.91 12.29 -5.93
N LEU A 11 9.21 12.03 -6.05
CA LEU A 11 10.22 12.94 -5.51
C LEU A 11 10.35 14.21 -6.38
N PRO A 12 10.52 15.40 -5.78
CA PRO A 12 10.74 16.64 -6.54
C PRO A 12 11.96 16.51 -7.47
N GLY A 13 11.74 16.67 -8.78
CA GLY A 13 12.79 16.48 -9.79
C GLY A 13 13.36 15.05 -9.89
N GLY A 14 12.80 14.10 -9.14
CA GLY A 14 13.26 12.73 -9.01
C GLY A 14 12.34 11.71 -9.70
N PRO A 15 12.56 10.41 -9.45
CA PRO A 15 11.75 9.33 -10.00
C PRO A 15 10.35 9.26 -9.36
N ASP A 16 9.44 8.61 -10.08
CA ASP A 16 8.11 8.26 -9.58
C ASP A 16 8.21 7.17 -8.50
N LEU A 17 7.45 7.34 -7.42
CA LEU A 17 7.39 6.42 -6.28
C LEU A 17 6.22 5.42 -6.40
N GLY A 18 5.33 5.61 -7.38
CA GLY A 18 4.19 4.74 -7.66
C GLY A 18 2.86 5.29 -7.11
N GLY A 19 1.77 4.88 -7.75
CA GLY A 19 0.41 5.33 -7.41
C GLY A 19 -0.18 4.67 -6.17
N VAL A 20 -0.94 5.44 -5.39
CA VAL A 20 -1.62 5.02 -4.16
C VAL A 20 -3.10 5.37 -4.24
N ASP A 21 -3.96 4.58 -3.60
CA ASP A 21 -5.41 4.77 -3.67
C ASP A 21 -5.88 5.89 -2.74
N ALA A 22 -5.21 6.10 -1.61
CA ALA A 22 -5.39 7.26 -0.74
C ALA A 22 -4.07 7.69 -0.10
N TYR A 23 -3.90 9.00 0.09
CA TYR A 23 -2.73 9.56 0.78
C TYR A 23 -3.16 10.72 1.69
N TRP A 24 -2.58 10.79 2.88
CA TRP A 24 -2.74 11.89 3.83
C TRP A 24 -1.40 12.63 3.94
N PRO A 25 -1.20 13.75 3.22
CA PRO A 25 0.07 14.46 3.18
C PRO A 25 0.58 14.87 4.57
N ASP A 26 -0.31 15.43 5.40
CA ASP A 26 0.05 15.91 6.74
C ASP A 26 0.50 14.80 7.70
N HIS A 27 0.09 13.55 7.42
CA HIS A 27 0.41 12.40 8.27
C HIS A 27 1.40 11.44 7.60
N ALA A 28 1.78 11.69 6.34
CA ALA A 28 2.55 10.77 5.52
C ALA A 28 2.03 9.32 5.55
N VAL A 29 0.70 9.14 5.50
CA VAL A 29 0.08 7.81 5.44
C VAL A 29 -0.46 7.56 4.04
N ALA A 30 -0.11 6.42 3.45
CA ALA A 30 -0.64 5.96 2.17
C ALA A 30 -1.44 4.67 2.35
N VAL A 31 -2.52 4.51 1.58
CA VAL A 31 -3.28 3.27 1.47
C VAL A 31 -3.16 2.74 0.05
N GLU A 32 -2.92 1.44 -0.05
CA GLU A 32 -2.91 0.70 -1.30
C GLU A 32 -3.89 -0.48 -1.24
N LEU A 33 -4.78 -0.54 -2.21
CA LEU A 33 -5.73 -1.60 -2.45
C LEU A 33 -5.11 -2.60 -3.43
N ASP A 34 -4.74 -3.78 -2.93
CA ASP A 34 -4.27 -4.90 -3.76
C ASP A 34 -5.47 -5.52 -4.52
N SER A 35 -5.91 -4.84 -5.57
CA SER A 35 -7.06 -5.20 -6.40
C SER A 35 -6.78 -6.36 -7.37
N ARG A 36 -5.60 -7.01 -7.28
CA ARG A 36 -5.26 -8.14 -8.14
C ARG A 36 -6.30 -9.26 -7.97
N ALA A 37 -6.90 -9.70 -9.08
CA ALA A 37 -7.66 -10.94 -9.11
C ALA A 37 -6.73 -12.08 -8.68
N PRO A 38 -7.17 -13.00 -7.80
CA PRO A 38 -6.35 -14.16 -7.43
C PRO A 38 -6.18 -15.07 -8.65
N ARG A 39 -5.13 -14.85 -9.45
CA ARG A 39 -4.85 -15.65 -10.67
C ARG A 39 -4.18 -17.00 -10.39
N HIS A 40 -4.23 -17.50 -9.16
CA HIS A 40 -3.62 -18.79 -8.76
C HIS A 40 -4.61 -19.96 -8.60
N ALA A 41 -5.84 -19.86 -9.12
CA ALA A 41 -6.84 -20.93 -8.98
C ALA A 41 -7.37 -21.55 -10.28
N VAL A 42 -6.71 -21.33 -11.42
CA VAL A 42 -7.07 -21.99 -12.69
C VAL A 42 -5.86 -22.63 -13.34
N HIS A 43 -5.21 -23.55 -12.64
CA HIS A 43 -4.62 -24.77 -13.22
C HIS A 43 -4.65 -25.83 -12.12
N GLY A 44 -5.60 -26.76 -12.24
CA GLY A 44 -5.95 -27.70 -11.20
C GLY A 44 -4.86 -28.76 -10.95
N VAL A 45 -4.50 -28.92 -9.67
CA VAL A 45 -4.29 -30.22 -9.00
C VAL A 45 -4.54 -30.00 -7.49
N PRO A 46 -5.45 -30.72 -6.82
CA PRO A 46 -5.55 -30.68 -5.37
C PRO A 46 -4.51 -31.63 -4.80
N GLY A 47 -3.33 -31.10 -4.44
CA GLY A 47 -2.28 -31.95 -3.87
C GLY A 47 -0.95 -31.25 -3.66
N ARG A 48 -0.83 -30.52 -2.56
CA ARG A 48 0.33 -30.46 -1.63
C ARG A 48 0.35 -29.10 -0.91
N ARG A 49 0.28 -29.16 0.41
CA ARG A 49 0.79 -28.10 1.29
C ARG A 49 2.25 -27.82 0.92
N GLY A 50 2.61 -26.54 0.83
CA GLY A 50 4.00 -26.08 0.83
C GLY A 50 4.55 -25.69 -0.53
N GLY A 51 4.17 -24.53 -1.04
CA GLY A 51 4.80 -23.88 -2.19
C GLY A 51 5.43 -22.55 -1.78
N ARG A 52 6.55 -22.61 -1.07
CA ARG A 52 7.45 -21.45 -0.93
C ARG A 52 8.32 -21.44 -2.19
N GLY A 53 8.30 -20.37 -2.97
CA GLY A 53 9.34 -20.13 -3.99
C GLY A 53 8.87 -20.18 -5.45
N LYS A 54 8.08 -19.18 -5.84
CA LYS A 54 8.61 -18.07 -6.65
C LYS A 54 7.88 -16.84 -6.14
N GLU A 55 8.60 -15.90 -5.55
CA GLU A 55 8.03 -14.58 -5.31
C GLU A 55 7.51 -14.10 -6.65
N ASP A 56 6.18 -13.99 -6.76
CA ASP A 56 5.54 -13.51 -7.98
C ASP A 56 6.23 -12.16 -8.29
N PRO A 57 6.82 -11.92 -9.48
CA PRO A 57 7.62 -10.73 -9.75
C PRO A 57 6.88 -9.42 -9.39
N GLN A 58 5.55 -9.46 -9.43
CA GLN A 58 4.64 -8.40 -9.02
C GLN A 58 4.63 -8.17 -7.49
N TRP A 59 4.73 -9.23 -6.68
CA TRP A 59 4.89 -9.13 -5.23
C TRP A 59 6.23 -8.52 -4.86
N SER A 60 7.32 -8.90 -5.54
CA SER A 60 8.64 -8.31 -5.30
C SER A 60 8.68 -6.83 -5.68
N ALA A 61 8.09 -6.43 -6.81
CA ALA A 61 7.99 -5.02 -7.20
C ALA A 61 7.18 -4.18 -6.20
N TYR A 62 6.11 -4.77 -5.66
CA TYR A 62 5.24 -4.14 -4.69
C TYR A 62 5.90 -3.99 -3.31
N ALA A 63 6.58 -5.04 -2.85
CA ALA A 63 7.38 -5.00 -1.64
C ALA A 63 8.50 -3.96 -1.76
N ALA A 64 9.17 -3.88 -2.91
CA ALA A 64 10.20 -2.88 -3.17
C ALA A 64 9.65 -1.44 -3.17
N LYS A 65 8.47 -1.24 -3.77
CA LYS A 65 7.77 0.06 -3.72
C LYS A 65 7.43 0.45 -2.29
N ARG A 66 6.80 -0.45 -1.54
CA ARG A 66 6.47 -0.25 -0.13
C ARG A 66 7.69 0.14 0.68
N GLU A 67 8.77 -0.64 0.55
CA GLU A 67 10.02 -0.40 1.27
C GLU A 67 10.60 0.98 0.92
N HIS A 68 10.50 1.39 -0.35
CA HIS A 68 10.94 2.72 -0.78
C HIS A 68 10.14 3.84 -0.09
N LEU A 69 8.81 3.73 -0.08
CA LEU A 69 7.94 4.71 0.60
C LEU A 69 8.22 4.74 2.10
N GLU A 70 8.37 3.58 2.74
CA GLU A 70 8.67 3.49 4.18
C GLU A 70 10.02 4.12 4.53
N ARG A 71 11.05 3.97 3.68
CA ARG A 71 12.35 4.67 3.86
C ARG A 71 12.24 6.20 3.77
N LEU A 72 11.23 6.72 3.09
CA LEU A 72 10.93 8.15 3.03
C LEU A 72 10.08 8.64 4.21
N GLY A 73 9.75 7.77 5.16
CA GLY A 73 8.90 8.08 6.31
C GLY A 73 7.40 7.90 6.03
N ILE A 74 7.01 7.40 4.85
CA ILE A 74 5.62 7.20 4.49
C ILE A 74 5.13 5.84 5.02
N THR A 75 4.10 5.86 5.86
CA THR A 75 3.49 4.63 6.38
C THR A 75 2.51 4.08 5.35
N VAL A 76 2.77 2.88 4.82
CA VAL A 76 1.93 2.27 3.78
C VAL A 76 1.02 1.17 4.33
N VAL A 77 -0.28 1.44 4.36
CA VAL A 77 -1.32 0.49 4.76
C VAL A 77 -1.82 -0.29 3.54
N HIS A 78 -1.65 -1.60 3.62
CA HIS A 78 -1.97 -2.53 2.55
C HIS A 78 -3.28 -3.26 2.81
N LEU A 79 -4.28 -3.03 1.95
CA LEU A 79 -5.60 -3.62 2.07
C LEU A 79 -5.89 -4.51 0.86
N THR A 80 -6.57 -5.63 1.09
CA THR A 80 -7.04 -6.49 0.00
C THR A 80 -8.56 -6.38 -0.12
N PRO A 81 -9.13 -6.50 -1.33
CA PRO A 81 -10.58 -6.49 -1.53
C PRO A 81 -11.31 -7.52 -0.66
N ARG A 82 -10.67 -8.67 -0.38
CA ARG A 82 -11.21 -9.68 0.52
C ARG A 82 -11.36 -9.15 1.95
N LYS A 83 -10.30 -8.57 2.52
CA LYS A 83 -10.32 -8.00 3.89
C LYS A 83 -11.34 -6.86 4.01
N LEU A 84 -11.48 -6.05 2.97
CA LEU A 84 -12.49 -4.98 2.93
C LEU A 84 -13.92 -5.54 2.94
N ARG A 85 -14.19 -6.60 2.16
CA ARG A 85 -15.52 -7.25 2.14
C ARG A 85 -15.85 -7.99 3.44
N GLU A 86 -14.87 -8.63 4.06
CA GLU A 86 -15.09 -9.47 5.24
C GLU A 86 -15.10 -8.67 6.55
N ALA A 87 -14.34 -7.58 6.65
CA ALA A 87 -14.13 -6.88 7.92
C ALA A 87 -13.82 -5.37 7.71
N LEU A 88 -14.76 -4.63 7.12
CA LEU A 88 -14.60 -3.21 6.81
C LEU A 88 -14.20 -2.37 8.03
N ASP A 89 -14.90 -2.52 9.16
CA ASP A 89 -14.62 -1.76 10.39
C ASP A 89 -13.24 -2.03 10.95
N GLN A 90 -12.75 -3.27 10.80
CA GLN A 90 -11.39 -3.63 11.19
C GLN A 90 -10.37 -2.95 10.28
N GLN A 91 -10.60 -2.90 8.96
CA GLN A 91 -9.70 -2.20 8.04
C GLN A 91 -9.69 -0.69 8.31
N ALA A 92 -10.86 -0.10 8.58
CA ALA A 92 -10.95 1.31 8.98
C ALA A 92 -10.18 1.58 10.28
N THR A 93 -10.21 0.63 11.23
CA THR A 93 -9.44 0.72 12.48
C THR A 93 -7.94 0.66 12.21
N VAL A 94 -7.47 -0.21 11.32
CA VAL A 94 -6.06 -0.25 10.91
C VAL A 94 -5.61 1.09 10.34
N VAL A 95 -6.40 1.70 9.46
CA VAL A 95 -6.09 3.02 8.88
C VAL A 95 -6.09 4.11 9.96
N ARG A 96 -7.07 4.11 10.87
CA ARG A 96 -7.10 5.06 12.00
C ARG A 96 -5.89 4.94 12.90
N THR A 97 -5.48 3.72 13.25
CA THR A 97 -4.29 3.49 14.07
C THR A 97 -3.02 3.94 13.36
N ALA A 98 -2.91 3.72 12.05
CA ALA A 98 -1.77 4.21 11.27
C ALA A 98 -1.70 5.75 11.27
N LEU A 99 -2.82 6.43 11.08
CA LEU A 99 -2.90 7.90 11.15
C LEU A 99 -2.50 8.43 12.53
N MET A 100 -3.01 7.83 13.60
CA MET A 100 -2.66 8.22 14.97
C MET A 100 -1.17 8.00 15.25
N ALA A 101 -0.64 6.83 14.89
CA ALA A 101 0.76 6.49 15.12
C ALA A 101 1.75 7.29 14.24
N ALA A 102 1.29 7.89 13.15
CA ALA A 102 2.12 8.73 12.29
C ALA A 102 2.25 10.15 12.81
N ALA A 103 1.28 10.63 13.60
CA ALA A 103 1.33 11.96 14.21
C ALA A 103 2.49 12.13 15.20
N ASP A 104 2.99 11.03 15.78
CA ASP A 104 4.12 11.02 16.72
C ASP A 104 5.50 10.90 16.05
N ARG A 105 5.56 10.86 14.70
CA ARG A 105 6.81 10.62 13.95
C ARG A 105 7.41 11.92 13.40
N GLU A 106 8.72 11.87 13.15
CA GLU A 106 9.43 12.88 12.35
C GLU A 106 8.75 13.06 10.98
N PRO A 107 8.70 14.29 10.43
CA PRO A 107 8.09 14.55 9.12
C PRO A 107 8.73 13.70 8.02
N ALA A 108 7.90 13.15 7.13
CA ALA A 108 8.38 12.42 5.97
C ALA A 108 9.14 13.33 4.98
N ALA A 109 9.93 12.71 4.11
CA ALA A 109 10.55 13.42 2.99
C ALA A 109 9.48 14.11 2.14
N TYR A 110 9.80 15.30 1.64
CA TYR A 110 8.89 16.05 0.79
C TYR A 110 8.63 15.29 -0.52
N VAL A 111 7.37 14.96 -0.78
CA VAL A 111 6.90 14.31 -2.00
C VAL A 111 5.88 15.19 -2.71
N MET A 112 5.89 15.15 -4.03
CA MET A 112 4.86 15.74 -4.87
C MET A 112 3.71 14.75 -5.03
N VAL A 113 2.49 15.27 -4.93
CA VAL A 113 1.24 14.53 -5.15
C VAL A 113 0.69 14.95 -6.50
N LEU A 114 0.58 13.99 -7.42
CA LEU A 114 0.06 14.23 -8.77
C LEU A 114 -1.26 13.47 -8.96
N PRO A 115 -2.27 14.06 -9.64
CA PRO A 115 -3.47 13.32 -10.03
C PRO A 115 -3.11 12.11 -10.90
N ARG A 116 -3.74 10.97 -10.64
CA ARG A 116 -3.60 9.74 -11.43
C ARG A 116 -4.61 9.64 -12.56
#